data_AF-A0A1I4APS8-F1
#
_entry.id   AF-A0A1I4APS8-F1
#
_cell.length_a   1.000
_cell.length_b   1.000
_cell.length_c   1.000
_cell.angle_alpha   90.00
_cell.angle_beta   90.00
_cell.angle_gamma   90.00
#
_symmetry.space_group_name_H-M   'P 1'
#
loop_
_entity.id
_entity.type
_entity.pdbx_description
1 polymer ?
#
loop_
_entity_poly.entity_id
_entity_poly.type
_entity_poly.pdbx_seq_one_letter_code
_entity_poly.pdbx_strand_id
1 'polypeptide(L)'
;MTIPLPQQVTAIHAVPARLLNCGFRLLILRELRIGNDPSNFAWIEQNLFRKPQRLNRHGLSFATAFLPEIVSWLSETSGRPTLHSSTGAPCRNARWPVLAWRGEDRVWTRDVKTIEWFVDAVFYDDASWSAFRQRWRDRLCLEKAQA
;
A
#
# COMPACT_ATOMS: atom_id res chain seq x y z
N MET A 1 -7.94 -26.99 22.20
CA MET A 1 -6.90 -27.41 21.24
C MET A 1 -6.57 -26.21 20.37
N THR A 2 -5.39 -25.64 20.52
CA THR A 2 -4.93 -24.51 19.69
C THR A 2 -4.42 -25.08 18.38
N ILE A 3 -5.21 -24.97 17.30
CA ILE A 3 -4.77 -25.42 15.99
C ILE A 3 -3.72 -24.42 15.51
N PRO A 4 -2.44 -24.82 15.33
CA PRO A 4 -1.42 -23.90 14.82
C PRO A 4 -1.80 -23.49 13.40
N LEU A 5 -2.02 -22.19 13.20
CA LEU A 5 -2.19 -21.60 11.88
C LEU A 5 -0.92 -21.85 11.06
N PRO A 6 -1.01 -22.24 9.78
CA PRO A 6 0.17 -22.43 8.95
C PRO A 6 0.98 -21.12 8.92
N GLN A 7 2.30 -21.19 9.13
CA GLN A 7 3.19 -20.01 9.14
C GLN A 7 3.04 -19.13 7.88
N GLN A 8 2.65 -19.69 6.74
CA GLN A 8 2.38 -18.94 5.51
C GLN A 8 1.16 -18.01 5.60
N VAL A 9 0.14 -18.38 6.38
CA VAL A 9 -1.11 -17.59 6.53
C VAL A 9 -0.85 -16.34 7.37
N THR A 10 0.11 -16.42 8.31
CA THR A 10 0.55 -15.30 9.15
C THR A 10 1.86 -14.66 8.68
N ALA A 11 2.44 -15.14 7.57
CA ALA A 11 3.69 -14.61 7.05
C ALA A 11 3.53 -13.12 6.72
N ILE A 12 4.29 -12.28 7.41
CA ILE A 12 4.28 -10.81 7.25
C ILE A 12 5.36 -10.33 6.28
N HIS A 13 5.95 -11.24 5.50
CA HIS A 13 7.04 -10.91 4.58
C HIS A 13 6.55 -9.94 3.50
N ALA A 14 7.42 -9.00 3.16
CA ALA A 14 7.23 -8.11 2.03
C ALA A 14 7.00 -8.92 0.75
N VAL A 15 6.04 -8.50 -0.05
CA VAL A 15 5.69 -9.11 -1.35
C VAL A 15 5.96 -8.08 -2.45
N PRO A 16 6.61 -8.45 -3.57
CA PRO A 16 6.94 -7.49 -4.62
C PRO A 16 5.71 -6.74 -5.14
N ALA A 17 5.93 -5.50 -5.58
CA ALA A 17 4.87 -4.71 -6.18
C ALA A 17 4.40 -5.35 -7.48
N ARG A 18 3.08 -5.49 -7.64
CA ARG A 18 2.49 -5.85 -8.93
C ARG A 18 2.41 -4.60 -9.79
N LEU A 19 3.06 -4.61 -10.95
CA LEU A 19 2.99 -3.48 -11.89
C LEU A 19 1.58 -3.37 -12.49
N LEU A 20 1.10 -2.14 -12.64
CA LEU A 20 -0.17 -1.77 -13.27
C LEU A 20 0.11 -0.92 -14.51
N ASN A 21 -0.94 -0.61 -15.28
CA ASN A 21 -0.84 0.44 -16.28
C ASN A 21 -0.63 1.80 -15.57
N CYS A 22 0.44 2.52 -15.92
CA CYS A 22 0.85 3.77 -15.26
C CYS A 22 0.96 3.69 -13.72
N GLY A 23 1.38 2.56 -13.14
CA GLY A 23 1.46 2.47 -11.69
C GLY A 23 1.82 1.11 -11.13
N PHE A 24 1.51 0.91 -9.85
CA PHE A 24 1.78 -0.33 -9.16
C PHE A 24 0.76 -0.60 -8.04
N ARG A 25 0.69 -1.86 -7.63
CA ARG A 25 -0.11 -2.36 -6.51
C ARG A 25 0.80 -2.99 -5.47
N LEU A 26 0.58 -2.64 -4.21
CA LEU A 26 1.25 -3.27 -3.07
C LEU A 26 0.24 -3.97 -2.16
N LEU A 27 0.63 -5.13 -1.65
CA LEU A 27 -0.05 -5.77 -0.51
C LEU A 27 0.43 -5.11 0.78
N ILE A 28 -0.50 -4.53 1.53
CA ILE A 28 -0.21 -3.67 2.69
C ILE A 28 -0.66 -4.30 4.00
N LEU A 29 -1.78 -5.02 4.00
CA LEU A 29 -2.34 -5.63 5.19
C LEU A 29 -2.90 -7.02 4.88
N ARG A 30 -2.83 -7.90 5.88
CA ARG A 30 -3.71 -9.07 5.96
C ARG A 30 -4.60 -8.97 7.17
N GLU A 31 -5.89 -9.17 6.94
CA GLU A 31 -6.91 -9.25 7.98
C GLU A 31 -7.33 -10.71 8.16
N LEU A 32 -7.20 -11.24 9.37
CA LEU A 32 -7.71 -12.55 9.75
C LEU A 32 -9.00 -12.37 10.55
N ARG A 33 -10.09 -12.98 10.05
CA ARG A 33 -11.39 -13.02 10.72
C ARG A 33 -11.63 -14.42 11.29
N ILE A 34 -11.85 -14.53 12.59
CA ILE A 34 -12.16 -15.80 13.26
C ILE A 34 -13.49 -15.64 13.99
N GLY A 35 -14.54 -16.25 13.47
CA GLY A 35 -15.87 -16.22 14.08
C GLY A 35 -16.36 -14.79 14.37
N ASN A 36 -16.80 -14.55 15.60
CA ASN A 36 -17.25 -13.24 16.10
C ASN A 36 -16.15 -12.45 16.83
N ASP A 37 -14.91 -12.94 16.83
CA ASP A 37 -13.80 -12.24 17.49
C ASP A 37 -13.39 -10.99 16.69
N PRO A 38 -12.77 -10.00 17.36
CA PRO A 38 -12.16 -8.86 16.68
C PRO A 38 -11.17 -9.31 15.59
N SER A 39 -11.24 -8.67 14.41
CA SER A 39 -10.29 -8.90 13.33
C SER A 39 -8.84 -8.69 13.80
N ASN A 40 -7.97 -9.64 13.45
CA ASN A 40 -6.52 -9.51 13.64
C ASN A 40 -5.89 -8.96 12.37
N PHE A 41 -5.00 -7.98 12.51
CA PHE A 41 -4.38 -7.30 11.36
C PHE A 41 -2.86 -7.48 11.38
N ALA A 42 -2.30 -7.81 10.24
CA ALA A 42 -0.87 -7.92 10.02
C ALA A 42 -0.41 -6.89 8.97
N TRP A 43 0.40 -5.92 9.39
CA TRP A 43 1.03 -4.93 8.51
C TRP A 43 2.20 -5.55 7.76
N ILE A 44 2.24 -5.37 6.44
CA ILE A 44 3.31 -5.83 5.57
C ILE A 44 4.15 -4.61 5.18
N GLU A 45 5.39 -4.59 5.61
CA GLU A 45 6.32 -3.50 5.34
C GLU A 45 6.82 -3.58 3.89
N GLN A 46 6.60 -2.50 3.13
CA GLN A 46 6.85 -2.45 1.68
C GLN A 46 7.83 -1.34 1.27
N ASN A 47 8.52 -0.70 2.23
CA ASN A 47 9.53 0.35 2.01
C ASN A 47 9.16 1.50 1.05
N LEU A 48 7.86 1.68 0.78
CA LEU A 48 7.32 2.71 -0.12
C LEU A 48 6.27 3.58 0.59
N PHE A 49 5.51 2.99 1.51
CA PHE A 49 4.51 3.68 2.30
C PHE A 49 4.88 3.73 3.77
N ARG A 50 4.43 4.78 4.46
CA ARG A 50 4.53 4.89 5.91
C ARG A 50 3.64 3.84 6.57
N LYS A 51 4.14 3.27 7.67
CA LYS A 51 3.31 2.48 8.57
C LYS A 51 2.22 3.39 9.17
N PRO A 52 0.94 3.02 9.10
CA PRO A 52 -0.13 3.78 9.70
C PRO A 52 0.01 3.75 11.23
N GLN A 53 -0.27 4.89 11.88
CA GLN A 53 -0.20 5.00 13.34
C GLN A 53 -1.31 4.20 14.04
N ARG A 54 -2.43 3.96 13.35
CA ARG A 54 -3.56 3.18 13.87
C ARG A 54 -4.12 2.29 12.76
N LEU A 55 -4.32 1.02 13.09
CA LEU A 55 -5.11 0.07 12.29
C LEU A 55 -6.43 -0.11 13.04
N ASN A 56 -7.56 0.39 12.53
CA ASN A 56 -8.84 0.28 13.22
C ASN A 56 -9.88 -0.50 12.40
N ARG A 57 -10.51 -1.48 13.07
CA ARG A 57 -11.60 -2.34 12.60
C ARG A 57 -12.92 -1.61 12.30
N HIS A 58 -13.14 -0.41 12.85
CA HIS A 58 -14.45 0.25 12.79
C HIS A 58 -14.75 1.01 11.48
N GLY A 59 -13.86 0.94 10.48
CA GLY A 59 -14.13 1.50 9.14
C GLY A 59 -12.87 2.00 8.45
N LEU A 60 -12.00 1.08 8.03
CA LEU A 60 -11.04 1.17 6.91
C LEU A 60 -10.49 2.55 6.52
N SER A 61 -10.04 3.36 7.47
CA SER A 61 -9.25 4.55 7.15
C SER A 61 -7.78 4.20 7.22
N PHE A 62 -7.22 3.81 6.08
CA PHE A 62 -5.79 3.65 5.94
C PHE A 62 -5.23 4.81 5.11
N ALA A 63 -4.93 5.92 5.77
CA ALA A 63 -4.17 7.00 5.17
C ALA A 63 -2.68 6.60 5.10
N THR A 64 -2.32 5.75 4.14
CA THR A 64 -0.91 5.51 3.84
C THR A 64 -0.39 6.61 2.93
N ALA A 65 0.40 7.51 3.48
CA ALA A 65 1.25 8.37 2.67
C ALA A 65 2.50 7.61 2.25
N PHE A 66 3.07 8.01 1.11
CA PHE A 66 4.43 7.62 0.77
C PHE A 66 5.42 7.97 1.90
N LEU A 67 6.54 7.25 1.96
CA LEU A 67 7.63 7.61 2.86
C LEU A 67 8.12 9.05 2.60
N PRO A 68 8.64 9.76 3.62
CA PRO A 68 9.04 11.16 3.50
C PRO A 68 9.94 11.47 2.31
N GLU A 69 10.92 10.63 2.01
CA GLU A 69 11.85 10.80 0.89
C GLU A 69 11.16 10.67 -0.48
N ILE A 70 10.15 9.80 -0.58
CA ILE A 70 9.35 9.65 -1.79
C ILE A 70 8.41 10.84 -1.93
N VAL A 71 7.83 11.34 -0.84
CA VAL A 71 7.01 12.57 -0.83
C VAL A 71 7.85 13.77 -1.26
N SER A 72 9.09 13.90 -0.79
CA SER A 72 10.00 14.98 -1.21
C SER A 72 10.27 14.91 -2.71
N TRP A 73 10.68 13.73 -3.20
CA TRP A 73 10.97 13.52 -4.61
C TRP A 73 9.74 13.76 -5.50
N LEU A 74 8.55 13.29 -5.10
CA LEU A 74 7.29 13.59 -5.80
C LEU A 74 6.97 15.08 -5.78
N SER A 75 7.29 15.78 -4.67
CA SER A 75 7.07 17.21 -4.55
C SER A 75 7.97 18.02 -5.48
N GLU A 76 9.22 17.60 -5.62
CA GLU A 76 10.21 18.20 -6.52
C GLU A 76 9.84 17.97 -7.99
N THR A 77 9.37 16.78 -8.35
CA THR A 77 9.08 16.40 -9.74
C THR A 77 7.69 16.80 -10.22
N SER A 78 6.69 16.76 -9.34
CA SER A 78 5.26 16.91 -9.69
C SER A 78 4.59 18.10 -9.01
N GLY A 79 5.33 18.88 -8.20
CA GLY A 79 4.80 19.97 -7.37
C GLY A 79 4.17 19.46 -6.08
N ARG A 80 3.51 20.31 -5.29
CA ARG A 80 2.88 19.88 -4.01
C ARG A 80 1.64 19.00 -4.23
N PRO A 81 1.28 18.11 -3.28
CA PRO A 81 0.09 17.25 -3.39
C PRO A 81 -1.23 18.03 -3.41
N THR A 82 -1.21 19.21 -2.80
CA THR A 82 -2.33 20.14 -2.73
C THR A 82 -1.89 21.47 -3.35
N LEU A 83 -2.74 22.00 -4.23
CA LEU A 83 -2.61 23.31 -4.84
C LEU A 83 -3.69 24.24 -4.28
N HIS A 84 -3.56 25.54 -4.52
CA HIS A 84 -4.63 26.50 -4.28
C HIS A 84 -5.23 26.88 -5.64
N SER A 85 -6.55 26.77 -5.75
CA SER A 85 -7.30 27.23 -6.92
C SER A 85 -7.25 28.76 -7.06
N SER A 86 -7.70 29.27 -8.21
CA SER A 86 -7.82 30.71 -8.44
C SER A 86 -8.74 31.43 -7.43
N THR A 87 -9.63 30.68 -6.76
CA THR A 87 -10.49 31.19 -5.69
C THR A 87 -9.88 31.02 -4.30
N GLY A 88 -8.61 30.60 -4.20
CA GLY A 88 -7.90 30.34 -2.94
C GLY A 88 -8.29 29.04 -2.23
N ALA A 89 -9.25 28.27 -2.76
CA ALA A 89 -9.66 27.01 -2.15
C ALA A 89 -8.61 25.90 -2.42
N PRO A 90 -8.26 25.06 -1.43
CA PRO A 90 -7.33 23.97 -1.64
C PRO A 90 -7.94 22.92 -2.59
N CYS A 91 -7.16 22.48 -3.57
CA CYS A 91 -7.53 21.42 -4.51
C CYS A 91 -6.40 20.40 -4.65
N ARG A 92 -6.75 19.17 -5.02
CA ARG A 92 -5.77 18.10 -5.26
C ARG A 92 -4.96 18.40 -6.51
N ASN A 93 -3.64 18.23 -6.45
CA ASN A 93 -2.80 18.28 -7.64
C ASN A 93 -3.07 17.06 -8.52
N ALA A 94 -3.57 17.28 -9.75
CA ALA A 94 -3.88 16.21 -10.68
C ALA A 94 -2.63 15.41 -11.13
N ARG A 95 -1.43 16.01 -11.05
CA ARG A 95 -0.16 15.36 -11.38
C ARG A 95 0.33 14.42 -10.28
N TRP A 96 -0.28 14.46 -9.10
CA TRP A 96 0.09 13.56 -8.01
C TRP A 96 -0.51 12.17 -8.19
N PRO A 97 0.22 11.11 -7.78
CA PRO A 97 -0.32 9.77 -7.78
C PRO A 97 -1.64 9.68 -7.01
N VAL A 98 -2.59 8.94 -7.56
CA VAL A 98 -3.82 8.53 -6.88
C VAL A 98 -3.51 7.28 -6.08
N LEU A 99 -3.89 7.28 -4.79
CA LEU A 99 -3.84 6.09 -3.96
C LEU A 99 -5.26 5.53 -3.79
N ALA A 100 -5.46 4.28 -4.18
CA ALA A 100 -6.75 3.60 -4.08
C ALA A 100 -6.61 2.28 -3.30
N TRP A 101 -7.47 2.08 -2.31
CA TRP A 101 -7.49 0.88 -1.49
C TRP A 101 -8.41 -0.18 -2.07
N ARG A 102 -7.99 -1.44 -1.99
CA ARG A 102 -8.81 -2.59 -2.39
C ARG A 102 -8.67 -3.72 -1.37
N GLY A 103 -9.78 -4.33 -1.00
CA GLY A 103 -9.81 -5.57 -0.22
C GLY A 103 -10.17 -6.73 -1.14
N GLU A 104 -9.44 -7.83 -1.05
CA GLU A 104 -9.72 -9.06 -1.78
C GLU A 104 -9.73 -10.24 -0.81
N ASP A 105 -10.75 -11.09 -0.89
CA ASP A 105 -10.81 -12.33 -0.10
C ASP A 105 -9.74 -13.31 -0.58
N ARG A 106 -9.00 -13.89 0.36
CA ARG A 106 -8.02 -14.94 0.11
C ARG A 106 -8.33 -16.16 0.95
N VAL A 107 -8.51 -17.29 0.27
CA VAL A 107 -8.65 -18.61 0.87
C VAL A 107 -7.28 -19.28 0.90
N TRP A 108 -6.83 -19.64 2.10
CA TRP A 108 -5.61 -20.40 2.32
C TRP A 108 -5.93 -21.89 2.41
N THR A 109 -4.90 -22.74 2.45
CA THR A 109 -5.07 -24.17 2.72
C THR A 109 -5.75 -24.37 4.08
N ARG A 110 -6.55 -25.44 4.21
CA ARG A 110 -7.34 -25.77 5.42
C ARG A 110 -8.44 -24.74 5.77
N ASP A 111 -9.10 -24.18 4.76
CA ASP A 111 -10.28 -23.28 4.89
C ASP A 111 -10.06 -22.00 5.70
N VAL A 112 -8.81 -21.59 5.95
CA VAL A 112 -8.54 -20.31 6.60
C VAL A 112 -8.78 -19.18 5.61
N LYS A 113 -9.63 -18.22 5.99
CA LYS A 113 -9.97 -17.05 5.17
C LYS A 113 -9.35 -15.79 5.75
N THR A 114 -8.71 -15.01 4.88
CA THR A 114 -8.21 -13.68 5.21
C THR A 114 -8.69 -12.68 4.18
N ILE A 115 -8.66 -11.40 4.52
CA ILE A 115 -8.78 -10.32 3.53
C ILE A 115 -7.40 -9.72 3.31
N GLU A 116 -6.97 -9.69 2.06
CA GLU A 116 -5.76 -8.99 1.63
C GLU A 116 -6.12 -7.55 1.25
N TRP A 117 -5.47 -6.58 1.90
CA TRP A 117 -5.66 -5.17 1.59
C TRP A 117 -4.50 -4.64 0.77
N PHE A 118 -4.84 -4.13 -0.41
CA PHE A 118 -3.92 -3.59 -1.38
C PHE A 118 -4.05 -2.07 -1.48
N VAL A 119 -2.95 -1.43 -1.86
CA VAL A 119 -2.93 -0.04 -2.32
C VAL A 119 -2.44 0.00 -3.75
N ASP A 120 -3.27 0.55 -4.62
CA ASP A 120 -2.90 0.94 -5.98
C ASP A 120 -2.38 2.38 -5.96
N ALA A 121 -1.17 2.59 -6.45
CA ALA A 121 -0.62 3.91 -6.74
C ALA A 121 -0.61 4.12 -8.25
N VAL A 122 -1.46 5.02 -8.75
CA VAL A 122 -1.62 5.30 -10.18
C VAL A 122 -1.12 6.70 -10.48
N PHE A 123 -0.17 6.82 -11.41
CA PHE A 123 0.41 8.07 -11.84
C PHE A 123 -0.45 8.72 -12.93
N TYR A 124 -0.32 10.03 -13.06
CA TYR A 124 -1.07 10.82 -14.04
C TYR A 124 -0.72 10.44 -15.49
N ASP A 125 0.55 10.17 -15.77
CA ASP A 125 1.04 9.82 -17.11
C ASP A 125 2.19 8.80 -17.05
N ASP A 126 2.49 8.21 -18.21
CA ASP A 126 3.56 7.21 -18.38
C ASP A 126 4.95 7.76 -18.08
N ALA A 127 5.20 9.05 -18.33
CA ALA A 127 6.49 9.68 -18.09
C ALA A 127 6.79 9.75 -16.59
N SER A 128 5.81 10.19 -15.80
CA SER A 128 5.87 10.26 -14.34
C SER A 128 6.00 8.87 -13.73
N TRP A 129 5.25 7.89 -14.25
CA TRP A 129 5.37 6.50 -13.85
C TRP A 129 6.77 5.95 -14.15
N SER A 130 7.28 6.16 -15.37
CA SER A 130 8.60 5.66 -15.79
C SER A 130 9.72 6.25 -14.94
N ALA A 131 9.66 7.56 -14.65
CA ALA A 131 10.62 8.22 -13.77
C ALA A 131 10.57 7.65 -12.34
N PHE A 132 9.38 7.43 -11.80
CA PHE A 132 9.22 6.82 -10.48
C PHE A 132 9.77 5.39 -10.45
N ARG A 133 9.39 4.57 -11.44
CA ARG A 133 9.82 3.18 -11.56
C ARG A 133 11.33 3.07 -11.67
N GLN A 134 11.97 3.94 -12.45
CA GLN A 134 13.42 3.96 -12.56
C GLN A 134 14.10 4.35 -11.24
N ARG A 135 13.56 5.36 -10.54
CA ARG A 135 14.14 5.86 -9.28
C ARG A 135 14.01 4.87 -8.13
N TRP A 136 12.88 4.15 -8.05
CA TRP A 136 12.50 3.29 -6.93
C TRP A 136 12.42 1.81 -7.30
N ARG A 137 13.05 1.41 -8.41
CA ARG A 137 13.00 0.05 -8.95
C ARG A 137 13.27 -1.02 -7.90
N ASP A 138 14.34 -0.86 -7.14
CA ASP A 138 14.79 -1.88 -6.19
C ASP A 138 13.77 -2.07 -5.05
N ARG A 139 13.05 -1.00 -4.68
CA ARG A 139 11.96 -1.03 -3.70
C ARG A 139 10.67 -1.64 -4.26
N LEU A 140 10.42 -1.48 -5.56
CA LEU A 140 9.28 -2.10 -6.25
C LEU A 140 9.48 -3.60 -6.47
N CYS A 141 10.70 -4.02 -6.82
CA CYS A 141 11.05 -5.41 -7.11
C CYS A 141 11.42 -6.22 -5.86
N LEU A 142 11.60 -5.58 -4.71
CA LEU A 142 12.17 -6.17 -3.48
C LEU A 142 13.47 -6.95 -3.77
N GLU A 143 14.43 -6.31 -4.46
CA GLU A 143 15.77 -6.88 -4.55
C GLU A 143 16.49 -6.72 -3.20
N LYS A 144 16.40 -7.79 -2.39
CA LYS A 144 17.17 -8.15 -1.19
C LYS A 144 17.25 -7.13 -0.05
N ALA A 145 16.54 -7.44 1.03
CA ALA A 145 17.03 -7.27 2.39
C ALA A 145 16.71 -8.53 3.22
N GLN A 146 17.34 -9.64 2.83
CA GLN A 146 17.62 -10.75 3.73
C GLN A 146 19.14 -10.91 3.73
N ALA A 147 19.76 -10.31 4.75
CA ALA A 147 21.02 -10.73 5.33
C ALA A 147 20.71 -11.10 6.77
#